data_AF-A0A0P7I4Q7-F1
#
_entry.id   AF-A0A0P7I4Q7-F1
#
_cell.length_a   1.000
_cell.length_b   1.000
_cell.length_c   1.000
_cell.angle_alpha   90.00
_cell.angle_beta   90.00
_cell.angle_gamma   90.00
#
_symmetry.space_group_name_H-M   'P 1'
#
loop_
_entity.id
_entity.type
_entity.pdbx_description
1 polymer ?
#
loop_
_entity_poly.entity_id
_entity_poly.type
_entity_poly.pdbx_seq_one_letter_code
_entity_poly.pdbx_strand_id
1 'polypeptide(L)'
;MNRRKLWEMILEPGVELDHYRDALKNLNETGSNPDTEAFFLYETENGLLRFKGEPKISKLITNEAQQIEAGVARNRLEQSIRGALGGGVFETIYDPQAPYEVPDEYDTVRLCVMGFDAVTVTGDLDEPPELLQTLANKTGNSPGSEKKRVYRNNVVFLVAGEQETDGALNHARRVKAMERILNGEAWEAELNSAQRDDLDERLQKESALLGESVRQSYRHLYYPDSGGLSNETIDSVNDSSDLHDIVFENLESLDKLITQDEGALGTTWFRTRIWQSDPDSMTTLEIRKLVSKRTDIRILLDPRPLRATIRDITVGKDGGDDEDLTSMSSFVFWDEDAEQGYCSEIMSVTTPEGEKTLADAEEMATSLPMSSVLISDEHHIYGDGEKLLDAQELTFPVEEEDDEGGEEEEDDIGGGAAAVVVAAVAESANRPRGPSFRSTLERTPRRP
;
A
#
# COMPACT_ATOMS: atom_id res chain seq x y z
N MET A 1 13.14 -25.60 -54.33
CA MET A 1 12.61 -26.99 -54.48
C MET A 1 11.35 -27.10 -53.63
N ASN A 2 10.26 -27.74 -54.11
CA ASN A 2 9.00 -27.83 -53.34
C ASN A 2 9.12 -28.99 -52.34
N ARG A 3 8.60 -28.82 -51.10
CA ARG A 3 8.57 -29.87 -50.06
C ARG A 3 8.25 -31.24 -50.62
N ARG A 4 7.20 -31.36 -51.45
CA ARG A 4 6.78 -32.63 -52.06
C ARG A 4 7.87 -33.32 -52.89
N LYS A 5 8.62 -32.57 -53.70
CA LYS A 5 9.74 -33.12 -54.49
C LYS A 5 10.94 -33.50 -53.63
N LEU A 6 11.15 -32.82 -52.50
CA LEU A 6 12.19 -33.16 -51.54
C LEU A 6 11.84 -34.48 -50.82
N TRP A 7 10.57 -34.66 -50.47
CA TRP A 7 10.07 -35.92 -49.90
C TRP A 7 10.18 -37.10 -50.86
N GLU A 8 9.78 -36.92 -52.12
CA GLU A 8 9.87 -37.94 -53.17
C GLU A 8 11.31 -38.40 -53.44
N MET A 9 12.32 -37.59 -53.12
CA MET A 9 13.74 -37.94 -53.28
C MET A 9 14.35 -38.69 -52.09
N ILE A 10 13.72 -38.67 -50.91
CA ILE A 10 14.27 -39.20 -49.64
C ILE A 10 13.50 -40.46 -49.17
N LEU A 11 12.40 -40.79 -49.86
CA LEU A 11 11.53 -41.92 -49.54
C LEU A 11 12.21 -43.28 -49.82
N GLU A 12 12.63 -43.96 -48.76
CA GLU A 12 13.10 -45.36 -48.79
C GLU A 12 12.24 -46.25 -47.85
N PRO A 13 12.15 -47.58 -48.07
CA PRO A 13 11.42 -48.48 -47.19
C PRO A 13 12.02 -48.44 -45.75
N GLY A 14 11.22 -48.00 -44.77
CA GLY A 14 11.64 -47.86 -43.38
C GLY A 14 11.95 -46.43 -42.92
N VAL A 15 11.82 -45.43 -43.79
CA VAL A 15 12.01 -44.02 -43.45
C VAL A 15 10.75 -43.41 -42.83
N GLU A 16 10.86 -42.89 -41.61
CA GLU A 16 9.81 -42.07 -40.97
C GLU A 16 9.92 -40.61 -41.43
N LEU A 17 8.92 -40.15 -42.20
CA LEU A 17 8.90 -38.79 -42.75
C LEU A 17 8.74 -37.70 -41.68
N ASP A 18 8.24 -38.04 -40.49
CA ASP A 18 7.96 -37.06 -39.44
C ASP A 18 9.26 -36.47 -38.88
N HIS A 19 10.32 -37.27 -38.69
CA HIS A 19 11.63 -36.76 -38.28
C HIS A 19 12.20 -35.71 -39.24
N TYR A 20 12.01 -35.88 -40.54
CA TYR A 20 12.48 -34.90 -41.51
C TYR A 20 11.58 -33.68 -41.58
N ARG A 21 10.27 -33.84 -41.38
CA ARG A 21 9.34 -32.71 -41.28
C ARG A 21 9.73 -31.83 -40.09
N ASP A 22 10.02 -32.45 -38.96
CA ASP A 22 10.47 -31.76 -37.75
C ASP A 22 11.84 -31.12 -37.97
N ALA A 23 12.79 -31.83 -38.59
CA ALA A 23 14.11 -31.26 -38.92
C ALA A 23 14.00 -30.06 -39.88
N LEU A 24 13.18 -30.17 -40.92
CA LEU A 24 12.97 -29.09 -41.89
C LEU A 24 12.23 -27.91 -41.25
N LYS A 25 11.26 -28.19 -40.38
CA LYS A 25 10.57 -27.19 -39.57
C LYS A 25 11.58 -26.43 -38.72
N ASN A 26 12.41 -27.14 -37.98
CA ASN A 26 13.45 -26.56 -37.12
C ASN A 26 14.50 -25.73 -37.88
N LEU A 27 14.82 -26.10 -39.13
CA LEU A 27 15.78 -25.37 -39.97
C LEU A 27 15.19 -24.10 -40.61
N ASN A 28 13.90 -24.10 -40.94
CA ASN A 28 13.30 -23.09 -41.81
C ASN A 28 12.22 -22.23 -41.15
N GLU A 29 11.42 -22.77 -40.24
CA GLU A 29 10.33 -22.04 -39.61
C GLU A 29 10.87 -21.11 -38.52
N THR A 30 10.68 -19.81 -38.74
CA THR A 30 11.17 -18.75 -37.86
C THR A 30 10.70 -18.97 -36.43
N GLY A 31 11.65 -19.11 -35.50
CA GLY A 31 11.35 -19.30 -34.09
C GLY A 31 10.92 -20.72 -33.69
N SER A 32 10.90 -21.71 -34.60
CA SER A 32 10.61 -23.12 -34.23
C SER A 32 11.71 -23.73 -33.36
N ASN A 33 12.97 -23.52 -33.71
CA ASN A 33 14.09 -23.83 -32.84
C ASN A 33 15.27 -22.89 -33.18
N PRO A 34 15.51 -21.86 -32.35
CA PRO A 34 16.54 -20.86 -32.65
C PRO A 34 17.97 -21.43 -32.68
N ASP A 35 18.24 -22.57 -32.03
CA ASP A 35 19.57 -23.20 -32.04
C ASP A 35 19.86 -23.86 -33.39
N THR A 36 18.86 -24.50 -33.98
CA THR A 36 18.99 -25.26 -35.24
C THR A 36 18.55 -24.49 -36.48
N GLU A 37 17.94 -23.31 -36.31
CA GLU A 37 17.47 -22.48 -37.43
C GLU A 37 18.64 -22.08 -38.36
N ALA A 38 18.44 -22.21 -39.67
CA ALA A 38 19.44 -21.83 -40.66
C ALA A 38 19.39 -20.32 -40.94
N PHE A 39 20.58 -19.70 -41.00
CA PHE A 39 20.74 -18.26 -41.26
C PHE A 39 20.09 -17.78 -42.56
N PHE A 40 20.23 -18.55 -43.64
CA PHE A 40 19.96 -18.05 -45.00
C PHE A 40 18.81 -18.79 -45.70
N LEU A 41 18.15 -19.75 -45.03
CA LEU A 41 17.13 -20.60 -45.65
C LEU A 41 15.73 -20.02 -45.43
N TYR A 42 15.05 -19.65 -46.51
CA TYR A 42 13.69 -19.09 -46.47
C TYR A 42 12.71 -19.96 -47.25
N GLU A 43 11.45 -19.96 -46.82
CA GLU A 43 10.33 -20.51 -47.57
C GLU A 43 9.53 -19.40 -48.24
N THR A 44 9.26 -19.56 -49.54
CA THR A 44 8.40 -18.65 -50.30
C THR A 44 6.93 -18.93 -50.01
N GLU A 45 6.05 -17.99 -50.35
CA GLU A 45 4.58 -18.16 -50.31
C GLU A 45 4.07 -19.45 -50.98
N ASN A 46 4.79 -19.95 -52.00
CA ASN A 46 4.44 -21.18 -52.73
C ASN A 46 5.04 -22.47 -52.11
N GLY A 47 5.59 -22.42 -50.88
CA GLY A 47 6.20 -23.57 -50.20
C GLY A 47 7.54 -24.04 -50.79
N LEU A 48 8.24 -23.17 -51.54
CA LEU A 48 9.58 -23.44 -52.07
C LEU A 48 10.64 -22.97 -51.09
N LEU A 49 11.58 -23.84 -50.76
CA LEU A 49 12.77 -23.49 -50.00
C LEU A 49 13.82 -22.84 -50.92
N ARG A 50 14.40 -21.73 -50.47
CA ARG A 50 15.45 -20.97 -51.19
C ARG A 50 16.44 -20.35 -50.22
N PHE A 51 17.72 -20.34 -50.60
CA PHE A 51 18.72 -19.55 -49.91
C PHE A 51 18.68 -18.07 -50.36
N LYS A 52 18.70 -17.15 -49.40
CA LYS A 52 18.90 -15.71 -49.65
C LYS A 52 20.29 -15.30 -49.16
N GLY A 53 20.83 -14.20 -49.68
CA GLY A 53 22.10 -13.64 -49.20
C GLY A 53 21.98 -12.89 -47.87
N GLU A 54 20.75 -12.58 -47.45
CA GLU A 54 20.44 -11.87 -46.22
C GLU A 54 20.21 -12.87 -45.08
N PRO A 55 20.79 -12.64 -43.89
CA PRO A 55 20.58 -13.51 -42.74
C PRO A 55 19.20 -13.28 -42.11
N LYS A 56 18.62 -14.33 -41.53
CA LYS A 56 17.43 -14.23 -40.70
C LYS A 56 17.73 -13.52 -39.40
N ILE A 57 16.90 -12.53 -39.08
CA ILE A 57 17.00 -11.74 -37.84
C ILE A 57 16.89 -12.63 -36.60
N SER A 58 15.98 -13.60 -36.56
CA SER A 58 15.82 -14.49 -35.40
C SER A 58 17.10 -15.28 -35.09
N LYS A 59 17.79 -15.79 -36.12
CA LYS A 59 19.04 -16.53 -35.93
C LYS A 59 20.20 -15.60 -35.54
N LEU A 60 20.22 -14.41 -36.13
CA LEU A 60 21.17 -13.36 -35.78
C LEU A 60 21.08 -12.97 -34.30
N ILE A 61 19.87 -12.67 -33.81
CA ILE A 61 19.60 -12.34 -32.39
C ILE A 61 20.04 -13.48 -31.48
N THR A 62 19.71 -14.72 -31.83
CA THR A 62 20.07 -15.90 -31.02
C THR A 62 21.58 -16.03 -30.88
N ASN A 63 22.30 -15.96 -31.99
CA ASN A 63 23.75 -16.10 -31.98
C ASN A 63 24.43 -14.93 -31.26
N GLU A 64 23.94 -13.70 -31.44
CA GLU A 64 24.46 -12.54 -30.72
C GLU A 64 24.17 -12.65 -29.21
N ALA A 65 22.95 -13.07 -28.83
CA ALA A 65 22.58 -13.27 -27.43
C ALA A 65 23.49 -14.29 -26.73
N GLN A 66 23.89 -15.37 -27.40
CA GLN A 66 24.85 -16.35 -26.86
C GLN A 66 26.24 -15.75 -26.59
N GLN A 67 26.60 -14.66 -27.27
CA GLN A 67 27.86 -13.95 -27.07
C GLN A 67 27.78 -12.84 -26.02
N ILE A 68 26.57 -12.47 -25.57
CA ILE A 68 26.40 -11.46 -24.52
C ILE A 68 26.86 -12.04 -23.18
N GLU A 69 27.85 -11.36 -22.59
CA GLU A 69 28.37 -11.71 -21.27
C GLU A 69 27.29 -11.60 -20.18
N ALA A 70 27.37 -12.48 -19.19
CA ALA A 70 26.38 -12.51 -18.12
C ALA A 70 26.29 -11.19 -17.34
N GLY A 71 27.42 -10.49 -17.13
CA GLY A 71 27.43 -9.19 -16.47
C GLY A 71 26.68 -8.09 -17.23
N VAL A 72 26.71 -8.12 -18.57
CA VAL A 72 25.99 -7.16 -19.42
C VAL A 72 24.47 -7.38 -19.34
N ALA A 73 24.04 -8.65 -19.35
CA ALA A 73 22.63 -8.99 -19.17
C ALA A 73 22.13 -8.60 -17.76
N ARG A 74 22.92 -8.86 -16.71
CA ARG A 74 22.60 -8.45 -15.33
C ARG A 74 22.44 -6.94 -15.20
N ASN A 75 23.40 -6.16 -15.72
CA ASN A 75 23.31 -4.70 -15.65
C ASN A 75 22.09 -4.16 -16.41
N ARG A 76 21.71 -4.78 -17.54
CA ARG A 76 20.49 -4.41 -18.25
C ARG A 76 19.24 -4.72 -17.42
N LEU A 77 19.18 -5.88 -16.79
CA LEU A 77 18.08 -6.25 -15.91
C LEU A 77 17.98 -5.26 -14.73
N GLU A 78 19.09 -4.94 -14.07
CA GLU A 78 19.15 -3.95 -12.99
C GLU A 78 18.62 -2.58 -13.42
N GLN A 79 19.00 -2.10 -14.60
CA GLN A 79 18.47 -0.84 -15.16
C GLN A 79 16.95 -0.90 -15.34
N SER A 80 16.43 -2.02 -15.83
CA SER A 80 14.98 -2.22 -15.99
C SER A 80 14.26 -2.27 -14.65
N ILE A 81 14.85 -2.89 -13.63
CA ILE A 81 14.30 -2.91 -12.27
C ILE A 81 14.25 -1.50 -11.69
N ARG A 82 15.36 -0.75 -11.76
CA ARG A 82 15.41 0.65 -11.29
C ARG A 82 14.37 1.53 -11.98
N GLY A 83 14.11 1.30 -13.26
CA GLY A 83 13.06 1.99 -14.01
C GLY A 83 11.63 1.58 -13.62
N ALA A 84 11.46 0.40 -13.02
CA ALA A 84 10.18 -0.14 -12.59
C ALA A 84 9.87 0.08 -11.10
N LEU A 85 10.78 0.69 -10.32
CA LEU A 85 10.59 0.88 -8.87
C LEU A 85 9.36 1.72 -8.53
N GLY A 86 9.05 2.72 -9.36
CA GLY A 86 7.97 3.66 -9.08
C GLY A 86 8.25 4.61 -7.94
N GLY A 87 7.18 5.27 -7.47
CA GLY A 87 7.23 6.12 -6.30
C GLY A 87 5.83 6.51 -5.82
N GLY A 88 5.68 6.72 -4.52
CA GLY A 88 4.40 7.07 -3.93
C GLY A 88 4.49 7.24 -2.42
N VAL A 89 3.58 6.61 -1.69
CA VAL A 89 3.48 6.69 -0.21
C VAL A 89 4.61 6.01 0.54
N PHE A 90 5.40 5.17 -0.13
CA PHE A 90 6.56 4.49 0.46
C PHE A 90 7.83 5.16 -0.06
N GLU A 91 8.83 5.31 0.81
CA GLU A 91 10.19 5.58 0.37
C GLU A 91 10.80 4.28 -0.15
N THR A 92 10.92 4.16 -1.48
CA THR A 92 11.48 2.97 -2.12
C THR A 92 13.01 3.01 -2.08
N ILE A 93 13.61 2.00 -1.47
CA ILE A 93 15.07 1.79 -1.39
C ILE A 93 15.40 0.54 -2.21
N TYR A 94 16.27 0.70 -3.21
CA TYR A 94 16.71 -0.41 -4.03
C TYR A 94 17.97 -1.06 -3.46
N ASP A 95 17.91 -2.38 -3.35
CA ASP A 95 19.01 -3.30 -3.02
C ASP A 95 19.80 -2.96 -1.73
N PRO A 96 19.14 -2.67 -0.59
CA PRO A 96 19.85 -2.44 0.67
C PRO A 96 20.58 -3.71 1.12
N GLN A 97 21.90 -3.62 1.28
CA GLN A 97 22.76 -4.73 1.68
C GLN A 97 23.11 -4.74 3.17
N ALA A 98 22.86 -3.62 3.87
CA ALA A 98 23.25 -3.48 5.27
C ALA A 98 22.28 -2.64 6.10
N PRO A 99 22.22 -2.85 7.43
CA PRO A 99 21.29 -2.13 8.31
C PRO A 99 21.39 -0.60 8.27
N TYR A 100 22.57 -0.03 7.99
CA TYR A 100 22.75 1.42 7.94
C TYR A 100 22.17 2.07 6.66
N GLU A 101 21.83 1.26 5.66
CA GLU A 101 21.26 1.73 4.39
C GLU A 101 19.74 1.87 4.44
N VAL A 102 19.12 1.38 5.53
CA VAL A 102 17.69 1.51 5.78
C VAL A 102 17.49 2.36 7.04
N PRO A 103 17.19 3.67 6.89
CA PRO A 103 16.93 4.56 8.01
C PRO A 103 15.80 4.05 8.91
N ASP A 104 15.81 4.47 10.18
CA ASP A 104 14.85 4.04 11.20
C ASP A 104 14.09 5.26 11.71
N GLU A 105 13.04 5.64 10.97
CA GLU A 105 12.20 6.81 11.24
C GLU A 105 10.74 6.38 11.45
N TYR A 106 10.02 7.14 12.28
CA TYR A 106 8.66 6.79 12.72
C TYR A 106 7.56 7.23 11.74
N ASP A 107 7.86 8.22 10.88
CA ASP A 107 6.91 8.86 9.97
C ASP A 107 6.98 8.29 8.55
N THR A 108 8.13 7.76 8.16
CA THR A 108 8.36 7.26 6.79
C THR A 108 8.35 5.74 6.74
N VAL A 109 7.46 5.18 5.92
CA VAL A 109 7.40 3.75 5.61
C VAL A 109 8.30 3.47 4.39
N ARG A 110 9.13 2.44 4.49
CA ARG A 110 10.17 2.11 3.51
C ARG A 110 9.85 0.80 2.81
N LEU A 111 9.89 0.83 1.48
CA LEU A 111 9.81 -0.34 0.62
C LEU A 111 11.21 -0.71 0.15
N CYS A 112 11.76 -1.78 0.70
CA CYS A 112 13.06 -2.33 0.31
C CYS A 112 12.88 -3.32 -0.84
N VAL A 113 13.19 -2.91 -2.07
CA VAL A 113 13.18 -3.79 -3.24
C VAL A 113 14.55 -4.46 -3.34
N MET A 114 14.63 -5.74 -3.03
CA MET A 114 15.91 -6.46 -2.92
C MET A 114 16.51 -6.74 -4.30
N GLY A 115 17.81 -6.58 -4.46
CA GLY A 115 18.49 -6.97 -5.69
C GLY A 115 18.47 -8.48 -5.87
N PHE A 116 18.23 -8.92 -7.10
CA PHE A 116 18.15 -10.33 -7.46
C PHE A 116 19.49 -11.09 -7.31
N ASP A 117 20.63 -10.39 -7.26
CA ASP A 117 21.93 -11.01 -6.97
C ASP A 117 22.15 -11.18 -5.44
N ALA A 118 21.45 -10.40 -4.61
CA ALA A 118 21.59 -10.42 -3.16
C ALA A 118 20.67 -11.47 -2.52
N VAL A 119 19.39 -11.46 -2.92
CA VAL A 119 18.37 -12.35 -2.36
C VAL A 119 17.35 -12.73 -3.44
N THR A 120 17.13 -14.03 -3.59
CA THR A 120 16.02 -14.62 -4.36
C THR A 120 15.31 -15.69 -3.52
N VAL A 121 14.08 -16.02 -3.90
CA VAL A 121 13.27 -17.05 -3.23
C VAL A 121 12.89 -18.15 -4.23
N THR A 122 12.96 -19.41 -3.80
CA THR A 122 12.58 -20.59 -4.59
C THR A 122 11.26 -21.18 -4.10
N GLY A 123 10.13 -20.80 -4.69
CA GLY A 123 8.81 -21.35 -4.33
C GLY A 123 8.22 -20.81 -3.02
N ASP A 124 6.99 -21.20 -2.71
CA ASP A 124 6.20 -20.57 -1.65
C ASP A 124 6.61 -21.01 -0.22
N LEU A 125 6.77 -19.99 0.63
CA LEU A 125 6.81 -20.02 2.11
C LEU A 125 8.05 -20.63 2.78
N ASP A 126 9.25 -20.42 2.23
CA ASP A 126 10.48 -20.52 3.04
C ASP A 126 10.55 -19.39 4.08
N GLU A 127 11.18 -19.69 5.22
CA GLU A 127 11.46 -18.72 6.29
C GLU A 127 12.12 -17.46 5.70
N PRO A 128 11.78 -16.24 6.16
CA PRO A 128 12.31 -15.01 5.57
C PRO A 128 13.84 -15.06 5.47
N PRO A 129 14.44 -14.73 4.31
CA PRO A 129 15.89 -14.74 4.15
C PRO A 129 16.62 -13.97 5.26
N GLU A 130 17.79 -14.45 5.67
CA GLU A 130 18.53 -13.90 6.82
C GLU A 130 18.81 -12.40 6.69
N LEU A 131 19.07 -11.92 5.46
CA LEU A 131 19.26 -10.51 5.18
C LEU A 131 18.00 -9.69 5.52
N LEU A 132 16.81 -10.15 5.13
CA LEU A 132 15.54 -9.49 5.41
C LEU A 132 15.27 -9.44 6.92
N GLN A 133 15.50 -10.55 7.61
CA GLN A 133 15.39 -10.59 9.07
C GLN A 133 16.36 -9.61 9.74
N THR A 134 17.57 -9.48 9.21
CA THR A 134 18.59 -8.54 9.70
C THR A 134 18.15 -7.10 9.49
N LEU A 135 17.70 -6.74 8.29
CA LEU A 135 17.23 -5.38 7.96
C LEU A 135 15.95 -5.00 8.73
N ALA A 136 15.06 -5.96 8.97
CA ALA A 136 13.83 -5.76 9.74
C ALA A 136 14.08 -5.55 11.24
N ASN A 137 15.14 -6.15 11.80
CA ASN A 137 15.41 -6.10 13.24
C ASN A 137 16.56 -5.17 13.62
N LYS A 138 17.40 -4.77 12.68
CA LYS A 138 18.57 -3.93 12.92
C LYS A 138 18.57 -2.71 12.00
N THR A 139 19.24 -1.67 12.46
CA THR A 139 19.57 -0.46 11.70
C THR A 139 20.99 -0.01 12.09
N GLY A 140 21.53 1.02 11.44
CA GLY A 140 22.86 1.56 11.72
C GLY A 140 22.99 3.01 11.29
N ASN A 141 23.99 3.71 11.80
CA ASN A 141 24.31 5.08 11.36
C ASN A 141 25.52 5.10 10.40
N SER A 142 26.27 4.00 10.31
CA SER A 142 27.49 3.88 9.50
C SER A 142 27.80 2.41 9.23
N PRO A 143 28.68 2.10 8.25
CA PRO A 143 29.16 0.74 8.03
C PRO A 143 29.72 0.12 9.32
N GLY A 144 29.30 -1.12 9.61
CA GLY A 144 29.69 -1.86 10.82
C GLY A 144 28.99 -1.45 12.12
N SER A 145 28.14 -0.42 12.10
CA SER A 145 27.29 -0.06 13.24
C SER A 145 25.97 -0.82 13.17
N GLU A 146 25.67 -1.60 14.21
CA GLU A 146 24.39 -2.28 14.35
C GLU A 146 23.71 -1.90 15.67
N LYS A 147 22.48 -1.40 15.59
CA LYS A 147 21.58 -1.18 16.71
C LYS A 147 20.23 -1.84 16.41
N LYS A 148 19.49 -2.21 17.45
CA LYS A 148 18.14 -2.77 17.28
C LYS A 148 17.23 -1.73 16.64
N ARG A 149 16.50 -2.11 15.60
CA ARG A 149 15.49 -1.28 14.94
C ARG A 149 14.34 -1.01 15.90
N VAL A 150 13.96 0.26 16.01
CA VAL A 150 12.87 0.72 16.86
C VAL A 150 11.55 0.67 16.09
N TYR A 151 11.51 1.25 14.89
CA TYR A 151 10.29 1.41 14.09
C TYR A 151 10.12 0.27 13.09
N ARG A 152 10.01 -0.96 13.63
CA ARG A 152 9.93 -2.19 12.83
C ARG A 152 8.68 -2.28 11.95
N ASN A 153 7.61 -1.56 12.29
CA ASN A 153 6.38 -1.58 11.51
C ASN A 153 6.49 -0.79 10.19
N ASN A 154 7.56 -0.01 10.01
CA ASN A 154 7.75 0.89 8.87
C ASN A 154 8.66 0.31 7.77
N VAL A 155 8.96 -0.99 7.78
CA VAL A 155 9.86 -1.60 6.78
C VAL A 155 9.19 -2.80 6.12
N VAL A 156 9.03 -2.72 4.80
CA VAL A 156 8.44 -3.76 3.95
C VAL A 156 9.48 -4.17 2.90
N PHE A 157 9.47 -5.42 2.46
CA PHE A 157 10.42 -5.93 1.47
C PHE A 157 9.71 -6.55 0.27
N LEU A 158 10.28 -6.35 -0.90
CA LEU A 158 9.86 -7.02 -2.14
C LEU A 158 11.06 -7.78 -2.72
N VAL A 159 10.88 -9.07 -2.95
CA VAL A 159 11.94 -9.99 -3.36
C VAL A 159 11.56 -10.69 -4.66
N ALA A 160 12.57 -10.93 -5.50
CA ALA A 160 12.40 -11.64 -6.75
C ALA A 160 12.38 -13.17 -6.55
N GLY A 161 11.52 -13.86 -7.30
CA GLY A 161 11.56 -15.31 -7.43
C GLY A 161 12.75 -15.74 -8.31
N GLU A 162 13.47 -16.79 -7.92
CA GLU A 162 14.67 -17.25 -8.63
C GLU A 162 14.34 -17.68 -10.07
N GLN A 163 13.26 -18.45 -10.26
CA GLN A 163 12.86 -18.97 -11.57
C GLN A 163 12.41 -17.85 -12.52
N GLU A 164 11.64 -16.90 -12.02
CA GLU A 164 11.15 -15.77 -12.80
C GLU A 164 12.30 -14.84 -13.20
N THR A 165 13.27 -14.64 -12.29
CA THR A 165 14.48 -13.86 -12.54
C THR A 165 15.28 -14.41 -13.72
N ASP A 166 15.41 -15.74 -13.84
CA ASP A 166 16.08 -16.37 -15.00
C ASP A 166 15.41 -16.01 -16.33
N GLY A 167 14.08 -15.96 -16.35
CA GLY A 167 13.28 -15.50 -17.49
C GLY A 167 13.60 -14.05 -17.87
N ALA A 168 13.58 -13.16 -16.87
CA ALA A 168 13.91 -11.74 -17.06
C ALA A 168 15.35 -11.53 -17.55
N LEU A 169 16.31 -12.31 -17.05
CA LEU A 169 17.71 -12.28 -17.48
C LEU A 169 17.87 -12.69 -18.95
N ASN A 170 17.08 -13.65 -19.41
CA ASN A 170 17.05 -14.05 -20.82
C ASN A 170 16.48 -12.96 -21.73
N HIS A 171 15.41 -12.27 -21.30
CA HIS A 171 14.89 -11.10 -22.01
C HIS A 171 15.92 -9.97 -22.07
N ALA A 172 16.59 -9.66 -20.94
CA ALA A 172 17.63 -8.64 -20.86
C ALA A 172 18.80 -8.94 -21.81
N ARG A 173 19.22 -10.20 -21.90
CA ARG A 173 20.24 -10.67 -22.83
C ARG A 173 19.83 -10.48 -24.29
N ARG A 174 18.58 -10.81 -24.64
CA ARG A 174 18.04 -10.65 -26.00
C ARG A 174 17.91 -9.18 -26.39
N VAL A 175 17.44 -8.32 -25.48
CA VAL A 175 17.40 -6.86 -25.68
C VAL A 175 18.79 -6.33 -26.00
N LYS A 176 19.81 -6.70 -25.21
CA LYS A 176 21.20 -6.26 -25.46
C LYS A 176 21.76 -6.79 -26.77
N ALA A 177 21.43 -8.02 -27.15
CA ALA A 177 21.80 -8.56 -28.44
C ALA A 177 21.22 -7.75 -29.60
N MET A 178 19.93 -7.42 -29.54
CA MET A 178 19.26 -6.59 -30.56
C MET A 178 19.83 -5.18 -30.63
N GLU A 179 20.08 -4.53 -29.49
CA GLU A 179 20.74 -3.22 -29.42
C GLU A 179 22.14 -3.27 -30.06
N ARG A 180 22.91 -4.32 -29.81
CA ARG A 180 24.26 -4.48 -30.38
C ARG A 180 24.24 -4.72 -31.89
N ILE A 181 23.24 -5.44 -32.39
CA ILE A 181 23.04 -5.63 -33.84
C ILE A 181 22.68 -4.30 -34.49
N LEU A 182 21.71 -3.55 -33.95
CA LEU A 182 21.25 -2.28 -34.51
C LEU A 182 22.35 -1.21 -34.54
N ASN A 183 23.16 -1.15 -33.48
CA ASN A 183 24.22 -0.14 -33.34
C ASN A 183 25.60 -0.61 -33.83
N GLY A 184 25.71 -1.85 -34.32
CA GLY A 184 26.99 -2.45 -34.69
C GLY A 184 27.41 -2.13 -36.12
N GLU A 185 28.59 -1.53 -36.29
CA GLU A 185 29.17 -1.22 -37.62
C GLU A 185 29.27 -2.47 -38.53
N ALA A 186 29.51 -3.65 -37.94
CA ALA A 186 29.58 -4.92 -38.68
C ALA A 186 28.26 -5.27 -39.39
N TRP A 187 27.12 -4.90 -38.81
CA TRP A 187 25.80 -5.20 -39.35
C TRP A 187 25.22 -4.06 -40.19
N GLU A 188 25.88 -2.89 -40.18
CA GLU A 188 25.37 -1.73 -40.89
C GLU A 188 25.29 -1.94 -42.41
N ALA A 189 26.25 -2.69 -42.97
CA ALA A 189 26.30 -3.02 -44.38
C ALA A 189 25.55 -4.31 -44.75
N GLU A 190 25.24 -5.17 -43.76
CA GLU A 190 24.63 -6.47 -43.99
C GLU A 190 23.10 -6.48 -43.86
N LEU A 191 22.53 -5.56 -43.07
CA LEU A 191 21.08 -5.45 -42.88
C LEU A 191 20.47 -4.40 -43.82
N ASN A 192 19.45 -4.79 -44.57
CA ASN A 192 18.66 -3.84 -45.36
C ASN A 192 17.71 -3.02 -44.46
N SER A 193 17.06 -1.98 -45.00
CA SER A 193 16.18 -1.10 -44.22
C SER A 193 15.00 -1.84 -43.61
N ALA A 194 14.35 -2.74 -44.37
CA ALA A 194 13.22 -3.52 -43.87
C ALA A 194 13.62 -4.47 -42.73
N GLN A 195 14.85 -5.01 -42.75
CA GLN A 195 15.38 -5.83 -41.67
C GLN A 195 15.69 -5.02 -40.41
N ARG A 196 16.16 -3.78 -40.56
CA ARG A 196 16.36 -2.86 -39.44
C ARG A 196 15.02 -2.47 -38.80
N ASP A 197 14.02 -2.18 -39.62
CA ASP A 197 12.68 -1.85 -39.14
C ASP A 197 12.05 -3.04 -38.37
N ASP A 198 12.14 -4.28 -38.90
CA ASP A 198 11.68 -5.50 -38.20
C ASP A 198 12.46 -5.73 -36.89
N LEU A 199 13.77 -5.47 -36.88
CA LEU A 199 14.59 -5.61 -35.67
C LEU A 199 14.25 -4.57 -34.60
N ASP A 200 13.97 -3.32 -34.99
CA ASP A 200 13.54 -2.26 -34.06
C ASP A 200 12.17 -2.60 -33.44
N GLU A 201 11.20 -3.04 -34.25
CA GLU A 201 9.89 -3.49 -33.74
C GLU A 201 10.02 -4.64 -32.73
N ARG A 202 10.89 -5.61 -33.02
CA ARG A 202 11.18 -6.72 -32.10
C ARG A 202 11.88 -6.25 -30.83
N LEU A 203 12.81 -5.30 -30.94
CA LEU A 203 13.48 -4.71 -29.79
C LEU A 203 12.47 -4.02 -28.86
N GLN A 204 11.54 -3.24 -29.41
CA GLN A 204 10.49 -2.59 -28.63
C GLN A 204 9.62 -3.63 -27.92
N LYS A 205 9.18 -4.68 -28.64
CA LYS A 205 8.39 -5.77 -28.07
C LYS A 205 9.14 -6.52 -26.95
N GLU A 206 10.40 -6.87 -27.18
CA GLU A 206 11.20 -7.58 -26.18
C GLU A 206 11.53 -6.70 -24.98
N SER A 207 11.70 -5.40 -25.17
CA SER A 207 11.89 -4.44 -24.07
C SER A 207 10.63 -4.33 -23.20
N ALA A 208 9.44 -4.38 -23.81
CA ALA A 208 8.18 -4.45 -23.07
C ALA A 208 8.07 -5.77 -22.28
N LEU A 209 8.39 -6.91 -22.90
CA LEU A 209 8.44 -8.21 -22.21
C LEU A 209 9.46 -8.24 -21.07
N LEU A 210 10.60 -7.56 -21.22
CA LEU A 210 11.56 -7.39 -20.13
C LEU A 210 10.94 -6.64 -18.95
N GLY A 211 10.26 -5.53 -19.20
CA GLY A 211 9.54 -4.78 -18.17
C GLY A 211 8.47 -5.62 -17.46
N GLU A 212 7.66 -6.36 -18.23
CA GLU A 212 6.67 -7.30 -17.71
C GLU A 212 7.32 -8.38 -16.84
N SER A 213 8.38 -9.03 -17.34
CA SER A 213 9.11 -10.08 -16.62
C SER A 213 9.74 -9.60 -15.32
N VAL A 214 10.20 -8.34 -15.26
CA VAL A 214 10.67 -7.73 -14.01
C VAL A 214 9.55 -7.71 -12.98
N ARG A 215 8.37 -7.21 -13.34
CA ARG A 215 7.26 -7.13 -12.39
C ARG A 215 6.76 -8.50 -11.97
N GLN A 216 6.72 -9.46 -12.89
CA GLN A 216 6.39 -10.86 -12.59
C GLN A 216 7.44 -11.55 -11.70
N SER A 217 8.71 -11.12 -11.78
CA SER A 217 9.76 -11.66 -10.92
C SER A 217 9.62 -11.20 -9.48
N TYR A 218 9.33 -9.91 -9.27
CA TYR A 218 9.20 -9.29 -7.95
C TYR A 218 7.80 -9.53 -7.35
N ARG A 219 7.57 -10.75 -6.87
CA ARG A 219 6.27 -11.19 -6.36
C ARG A 219 6.26 -11.62 -4.90
N HIS A 220 7.41 -11.71 -4.24
CA HIS A 220 7.48 -12.17 -2.86
C HIS A 220 7.54 -10.97 -1.92
N LEU A 221 6.40 -10.67 -1.29
CA LEU A 221 6.21 -9.55 -0.40
C LEU A 221 6.41 -9.99 1.05
N TYR A 222 7.25 -9.28 1.80
CA TYR A 222 7.42 -9.49 3.23
C TYR A 222 7.07 -8.22 4.00
N TYR A 223 6.22 -8.34 5.01
CA TYR A 223 5.73 -7.21 5.80
C TYR A 223 5.70 -7.53 7.30
N PRO A 224 5.78 -6.52 8.18
CA PRO A 224 5.75 -6.72 9.62
C PRO A 224 4.39 -7.24 10.09
N ASP A 225 4.43 -8.24 10.97
CA ASP A 225 3.27 -8.78 11.68
C ASP A 225 3.65 -9.14 13.13
N SER A 226 2.67 -9.55 13.92
CA SER A 226 2.80 -9.97 15.32
C SER A 226 3.93 -10.97 15.61
N GLY A 227 4.25 -11.84 14.64
CA GLY A 227 5.29 -12.88 14.74
C GLY A 227 6.65 -12.54 14.14
N GLY A 228 6.83 -11.35 13.55
CA GLY A 228 8.04 -11.01 12.78
C GLY A 228 7.68 -10.56 11.36
N LEU A 229 8.37 -11.10 10.36
CA LEU A 229 8.03 -10.88 8.96
C LEU A 229 7.06 -11.96 8.49
N SER A 230 5.84 -11.56 8.15
CA SER A 230 4.93 -12.37 7.35
C SER A 230 5.30 -12.26 5.88
N ASN A 231 4.96 -13.27 5.09
CA ASN A 231 5.15 -13.31 3.65
C ASN A 231 3.82 -13.50 2.92
N GLU A 232 3.75 -12.95 1.71
CA GLU A 232 2.66 -13.15 0.75
C GLU A 232 3.27 -13.25 -0.65
N THR A 233 2.74 -14.15 -1.48
CA THR A 233 3.08 -14.21 -2.90
C THR A 233 2.02 -13.44 -3.69
N ILE A 234 2.45 -12.50 -4.52
CA ILE A 234 1.58 -11.67 -5.35
C ILE A 234 1.19 -12.45 -6.60
N ASP A 235 -0.08 -12.83 -6.68
CA ASP A 235 -0.62 -13.66 -7.78
C ASP A 235 -0.92 -12.88 -9.07
N SER A 236 -1.20 -11.59 -8.95
CA SER A 236 -1.64 -10.76 -10.07
C SER A 236 -0.83 -9.48 -10.13
N VAL A 237 -0.16 -9.29 -11.25
CA VAL A 237 0.61 -8.10 -11.57
C VAL A 237 -0.07 -7.41 -12.75
N ASN A 238 -0.46 -6.14 -12.57
CA ASN A 238 -1.02 -5.34 -13.66
C ASN A 238 0.10 -4.83 -14.58
N ASP A 239 -0.09 -4.95 -15.90
CA ASP A 239 0.90 -4.58 -16.92
C ASP A 239 1.30 -3.10 -16.91
N SER A 240 0.46 -2.23 -16.33
CA SER A 240 0.72 -0.79 -16.25
C SER A 240 1.34 -0.30 -14.94
N SER A 241 1.32 -1.11 -13.88
CA SER A 241 1.73 -0.68 -12.54
C SER A 241 3.25 -0.79 -12.36
N ASP A 242 3.81 0.09 -11.54
CA ASP A 242 5.19 -0.05 -11.09
C ASP A 242 5.27 -0.94 -9.82
N LEU A 243 6.47 -1.26 -9.35
CA LEU A 243 6.66 -2.15 -8.19
C LEU A 243 6.13 -1.52 -6.89
N HIS A 244 6.11 -0.19 -6.79
CA HIS A 244 5.53 0.51 -5.64
C HIS A 244 4.01 0.31 -5.61
N ASP A 245 3.33 0.56 -6.73
CA ASP A 245 1.88 0.40 -6.87
C ASP A 245 1.44 -1.03 -6.56
N ILE A 246 2.17 -2.02 -7.10
CA ILE A 246 1.89 -3.44 -6.86
C ILE A 246 1.92 -3.76 -5.36
N VAL A 247 2.92 -3.26 -4.63
CA VAL A 247 3.01 -3.49 -3.18
C VAL A 247 1.90 -2.77 -2.43
N PHE A 248 1.58 -1.54 -2.81
CA PHE A 248 0.50 -0.78 -2.19
C PHE A 248 -0.85 -1.50 -2.34
N GLU A 249 -1.22 -1.90 -3.56
CA GLU A 249 -2.48 -2.58 -3.85
C GLU A 249 -2.61 -3.90 -3.08
N ASN A 250 -1.52 -4.68 -2.98
CA ASN A 250 -1.52 -5.94 -2.25
C ASN A 250 -1.65 -5.73 -0.73
N LEU A 251 -0.90 -4.79 -0.15
CA LEU A 251 -1.02 -4.50 1.30
C LEU A 251 -2.38 -3.89 1.65
N GLU A 252 -2.97 -3.10 0.75
CA GLU A 252 -4.33 -2.60 0.90
C GLU A 252 -5.35 -3.74 0.86
N SER A 253 -5.25 -4.67 -0.11
CA SER A 253 -6.13 -5.84 -0.20
C SER A 253 -6.00 -6.78 1.01
N LEU A 254 -4.84 -6.81 1.67
CA LEU A 254 -4.60 -7.59 2.89
C LEU A 254 -5.07 -6.88 4.17
N ASP A 255 -5.64 -5.67 4.06
CA ASP A 255 -5.97 -4.79 5.19
C ASP A 255 -4.78 -4.58 6.14
N LYS A 256 -3.60 -4.29 5.57
CA LYS A 256 -2.36 -4.03 6.33
C LYS A 256 -2.00 -2.56 6.40
N LEU A 257 -2.71 -1.68 5.69
CA LEU A 257 -2.45 -0.24 5.62
C LEU A 257 -3.55 0.56 6.32
N ILE A 258 -3.15 1.66 6.95
CA ILE A 258 -4.05 2.75 7.37
C ILE A 258 -3.73 3.93 6.46
N THR A 259 -4.66 4.22 5.54
CA THR A 259 -4.51 5.24 4.49
C THR A 259 -5.10 6.58 4.92
N GLN A 260 -4.82 7.65 4.17
CA GLN A 260 -5.32 8.99 4.46
C GLN A 260 -6.86 9.09 4.44
N ASP A 261 -7.51 8.25 3.65
CA ASP A 261 -8.95 8.27 3.44
C ASP A 261 -9.72 7.51 4.53
N GLU A 262 -8.99 6.79 5.40
CA GLU A 262 -9.57 6.14 6.56
C GLU A 262 -9.96 7.16 7.64
N GLY A 263 -11.13 6.98 8.24
CA GLY A 263 -11.59 7.79 9.37
C GLY A 263 -10.88 7.44 10.67
N ALA A 264 -11.50 7.80 11.80
CA ALA A 264 -11.01 7.36 13.10
C ALA A 264 -11.03 5.83 13.22
N LEU A 265 -9.97 5.27 13.80
CA LEU A 265 -9.74 3.83 13.98
C LEU A 265 -10.60 3.21 15.10
N GLY A 266 -11.30 4.06 15.86
CA GLY A 266 -12.19 3.68 16.94
C GLY A 266 -11.55 3.70 18.34
N THR A 267 -12.36 4.02 19.33
CA THR A 267 -11.95 4.19 20.74
C THR A 267 -11.50 2.87 21.38
N THR A 268 -12.20 1.77 21.08
CA THR A 268 -11.85 0.42 21.55
C THR A 268 -10.49 -0.03 21.02
N TRP A 269 -10.20 0.26 19.75
CA TRP A 269 -8.88 -0.01 19.16
C TRP A 269 -7.79 0.75 19.90
N PHE A 270 -8.00 2.05 20.14
CA PHE A 270 -7.03 2.89 20.85
C PHE A 270 -6.75 2.37 22.26
N ARG A 271 -7.79 2.09 23.06
CA ARG A 271 -7.65 1.52 24.41
C ARG A 271 -6.91 0.19 24.40
N THR A 272 -7.24 -0.70 23.45
CA THR A 272 -6.71 -2.06 23.42
C THR A 272 -5.31 -2.16 22.82
N ARG A 273 -4.94 -1.28 21.88
CA ARG A 273 -3.68 -1.36 21.12
C ARG A 273 -2.68 -0.27 21.46
N ILE A 274 -3.14 0.91 21.86
CA ILE A 274 -2.26 2.04 22.19
C ILE A 274 -2.16 2.19 23.70
N TRP A 275 -3.29 2.31 24.40
CA TRP A 275 -3.36 2.64 25.83
C TRP A 275 -3.23 1.44 26.79
N GLN A 276 -2.48 0.41 26.43
CA GLN A 276 -2.51 -0.90 27.11
C GLN A 276 -2.04 -0.90 28.58
N SER A 277 -1.09 -0.04 28.93
CA SER A 277 -0.48 0.01 30.27
C SER A 277 -1.12 1.06 31.18
N ASP A 278 -2.20 1.69 30.70
CA ASP A 278 -2.90 2.80 31.35
C ASP A 278 -1.94 3.86 31.93
N PRO A 279 -1.06 4.44 31.08
CA PRO A 279 -0.19 5.51 31.53
C PRO A 279 -1.02 6.73 31.96
N ASP A 280 -0.50 7.50 32.91
CA ASP A 280 -1.15 8.74 33.36
C ASP A 280 -1.34 9.71 32.19
N SER A 281 -0.31 9.86 31.34
CA SER A 281 -0.36 10.62 30.09
C SER A 281 0.58 10.06 29.02
N MET A 282 0.35 10.46 27.76
CA MET A 282 1.25 10.24 26.63
C MET A 282 1.19 11.42 25.67
N THR A 283 2.31 11.76 25.03
CA THR A 283 2.28 12.75 23.94
C THR A 283 1.70 12.17 22.66
N THR A 284 1.13 13.02 21.81
CA THR A 284 0.62 12.57 20.50
C THR A 284 1.76 12.05 19.61
N LEU A 285 2.98 12.56 19.78
CA LEU A 285 4.17 12.03 19.11
C LEU A 285 4.57 10.64 19.65
N GLU A 286 4.49 10.40 20.95
CA GLU A 286 4.73 9.08 21.54
C GLU A 286 3.75 8.03 21.01
N ILE A 287 2.47 8.41 20.88
CA ILE A 287 1.43 7.57 20.27
C ILE A 287 1.80 7.22 18.82
N ARG A 288 2.18 8.22 18.01
CA ARG A 288 2.63 7.98 16.63
C ARG A 288 3.87 7.07 16.56
N LYS A 289 4.83 7.28 17.46
CA LYS A 289 6.03 6.43 17.60
C LYS A 289 5.67 5.01 18.05
N LEU A 290 4.61 4.81 18.82
CA LEU A 290 4.17 3.49 19.28
C LEU A 290 3.56 2.66 18.14
N VAL A 291 2.75 3.30 17.29
CA VAL A 291 2.17 2.66 16.08
C VAL A 291 3.26 2.14 15.14
N SER A 292 4.35 2.89 14.97
CA SER A 292 5.49 2.51 14.12
C SER A 292 6.42 1.47 14.77
N LYS A 293 6.42 1.34 16.11
CA LYS A 293 7.19 0.31 16.85
C LYS A 293 6.54 -1.08 16.82
N ARG A 294 5.22 -1.11 16.82
CA ARG A 294 4.40 -2.32 17.00
C ARG A 294 4.06 -2.96 15.67
N THR A 295 4.52 -4.19 15.47
CA THR A 295 4.28 -4.96 14.24
C THR A 295 2.90 -5.65 14.25
N ASP A 296 2.17 -5.64 15.36
CA ASP A 296 0.81 -6.17 15.46
C ASP A 296 -0.28 -5.15 15.05
N ILE A 297 0.13 -3.94 14.65
CA ILE A 297 -0.76 -2.86 14.20
C ILE A 297 -0.57 -2.65 12.70
N ARG A 298 -1.66 -2.33 11.97
CA ARG A 298 -1.60 -1.94 10.56
C ARG A 298 -0.63 -0.77 10.35
N ILE A 299 0.04 -0.75 9.21
CA ILE A 299 1.07 0.22 8.85
C ILE A 299 0.41 1.58 8.61
N LEU A 300 0.83 2.61 9.35
CA LEU A 300 0.22 3.92 9.31
C LEU A 300 0.92 4.84 8.30
N LEU A 301 0.28 5.09 7.16
CA LEU A 301 0.85 5.91 6.07
C LEU A 301 0.68 7.40 6.31
N ASP A 302 -0.47 7.82 6.84
CA ASP A 302 -0.79 9.23 7.06
C ASP A 302 -1.18 9.46 8.54
N PRO A 303 -0.83 10.61 9.16
CA PRO A 303 -1.22 10.90 10.54
C PRO A 303 -2.69 11.28 10.72
N ARG A 304 -3.46 11.62 9.67
CA ARG A 304 -4.85 12.08 9.78
C ARG A 304 -5.79 11.08 10.44
N PRO A 305 -5.79 9.77 10.11
CA PRO A 305 -6.63 8.80 10.81
C PRO A 305 -6.30 8.72 12.30
N LEU A 306 -5.02 8.84 12.66
CA LEU A 306 -4.58 8.86 14.05
C LEU A 306 -5.06 10.13 14.77
N ARG A 307 -4.94 11.31 14.15
CA ARG A 307 -5.46 12.58 14.67
C ARG A 307 -6.98 12.54 14.84
N ALA A 308 -7.70 11.96 13.89
CA ALA A 308 -9.14 11.77 13.98
C ALA A 308 -9.50 10.84 15.14
N THR A 309 -8.71 9.78 15.35
CA THR A 309 -8.87 8.87 16.49
C THR A 309 -8.65 9.60 17.82
N ILE A 310 -7.61 10.45 17.92
CA ILE A 310 -7.32 11.27 19.10
C ILE A 310 -8.48 12.22 19.40
N ARG A 311 -9.03 12.87 18.37
CA ARG A 311 -10.21 13.71 18.51
C ARG A 311 -11.41 12.93 19.05
N ASP A 312 -11.74 11.81 18.43
CA ASP A 312 -12.90 10.99 18.78
C ASP A 312 -12.81 10.40 20.20
N ILE A 313 -11.63 10.03 20.67
CA ILE A 313 -11.46 9.52 22.04
C ILE A 313 -11.60 10.62 23.12
N THR A 314 -11.46 11.89 22.75
CA THR A 314 -11.54 13.04 23.68
C THR A 314 -12.96 13.61 23.74
N VAL A 315 -13.50 14.05 22.59
CA VAL A 315 -14.79 14.76 22.54
C VAL A 315 -15.96 13.87 22.12
N GLY A 316 -15.70 12.61 21.76
CA GLY A 316 -16.71 11.72 21.20
C GLY A 316 -16.92 11.95 19.70
N LYS A 317 -17.79 11.14 19.10
CA LYS A 317 -18.03 11.16 17.65
C LYS A 317 -19.08 12.22 17.30
N ASP A 318 -18.72 13.16 16.42
CA ASP A 318 -19.68 14.13 15.86
C ASP A 318 -20.85 13.41 15.15
N GLY A 319 -22.07 13.59 15.67
CA GLY A 319 -23.32 13.13 15.02
C GLY A 319 -23.63 11.64 15.13
N GLY A 320 -23.14 10.95 16.16
CA GLY A 320 -23.59 9.59 16.50
C GLY A 320 -25.03 9.59 17.03
N ASP A 321 -25.87 8.71 16.49
CA ASP A 321 -27.21 8.47 17.03
C ASP A 321 -27.10 7.99 18.47
N ASP A 322 -27.87 8.68 19.30
CA ASP A 322 -27.87 8.75 20.75
C ASP A 322 -28.42 7.46 21.39
N GLU A 323 -27.63 6.39 21.52
CA GLU A 323 -28.00 5.22 22.37
C GLU A 323 -26.82 4.57 23.16
N ASP A 324 -25.57 4.98 22.95
CA ASP A 324 -24.40 4.47 23.69
C ASP A 324 -23.70 5.59 24.49
N LEU A 325 -24.47 6.35 25.28
CA LEU A 325 -23.97 7.31 26.29
C LEU A 325 -23.00 6.67 27.32
N THR A 326 -22.82 5.35 27.30
CA THR A 326 -21.86 4.61 28.13
C THR A 326 -20.48 4.42 27.51
N SER A 327 -20.25 4.86 26.27
CA SER A 327 -18.89 4.96 25.71
C SER A 327 -18.23 6.26 26.15
N MET A 328 -18.15 6.51 27.46
CA MET A 328 -17.50 7.67 28.06
C MET A 328 -16.12 7.87 27.42
N SER A 329 -15.91 9.00 26.74
CA SER A 329 -14.56 9.46 26.43
C SER A 329 -13.90 9.77 27.77
N SER A 330 -13.05 8.85 28.20
CA SER A 330 -12.28 9.02 29.43
C SER A 330 -11.10 9.97 29.20
N PHE A 331 -10.65 10.13 27.95
CA PHE A 331 -9.41 10.82 27.67
C PHE A 331 -9.58 12.34 27.62
N VAL A 332 -8.56 13.05 28.09
CA VAL A 332 -8.47 14.50 28.03
C VAL A 332 -7.30 14.89 27.14
N PHE A 333 -7.50 15.82 26.21
CA PHE A 333 -6.44 16.35 25.36
C PHE A 333 -5.97 17.68 25.94
N TRP A 334 -4.66 17.91 25.97
CA TRP A 334 -4.06 19.15 26.46
C TRP A 334 -3.06 19.68 25.44
N ASP A 335 -3.22 20.93 25.07
CA ASP A 335 -2.28 21.70 24.25
C ASP A 335 -1.43 22.59 25.15
N GLU A 336 -0.15 22.22 25.31
CA GLU A 336 0.78 22.94 26.18
C GLU A 336 1.16 24.32 25.63
N ASP A 337 1.17 24.50 24.30
CA ASP A 337 1.48 25.78 23.67
C ASP A 337 0.37 26.82 23.89
N ALA A 338 -0.89 26.35 23.87
CA ALA A 338 -2.07 27.19 24.07
C ALA A 338 -2.54 27.27 25.52
N GLU A 339 -1.95 26.47 26.42
CA GLU A 339 -2.42 26.25 27.80
C GLU A 339 -3.92 25.93 27.83
N GLN A 340 -4.38 25.09 26.90
CA GLN A 340 -5.80 24.79 26.70
C GLN A 340 -6.07 23.28 26.66
N GLY A 341 -7.02 22.85 27.48
CA GLY A 341 -7.48 21.47 27.54
C GLY A 341 -8.82 21.26 26.83
N TYR A 342 -9.06 20.01 26.45
CA TYR A 342 -10.27 19.59 25.76
C TYR A 342 -10.79 18.28 26.35
N CYS A 343 -12.08 18.22 26.68
CA CYS A 343 -12.72 17.04 27.27
C CYS A 343 -14.15 16.87 26.74
N SER A 344 -14.82 15.79 27.13
CA SER A 344 -16.26 15.66 26.90
C SER A 344 -17.07 16.57 27.83
N GLU A 345 -18.28 16.93 27.37
CA GLU A 345 -19.21 17.80 28.10
C GLU A 345 -19.64 17.25 29.46
N ILE A 346 -19.60 15.92 29.63
CA ILE A 346 -20.14 15.22 30.80
C ILE A 346 -19.05 14.67 31.74
N MET A 347 -17.79 15.03 31.53
CA MET A 347 -16.68 14.53 32.34
C MET A 347 -16.68 15.21 33.71
N SER A 348 -16.87 14.44 34.79
CA SER A 348 -16.70 14.93 36.16
C SER A 348 -15.31 14.61 36.72
N VAL A 349 -14.82 15.49 37.60
CA VAL A 349 -13.54 15.36 38.30
C VAL A 349 -13.71 15.67 39.78
N THR A 350 -12.96 14.95 40.61
CA THR A 350 -12.95 15.18 42.07
C THR A 350 -11.92 16.25 42.42
N THR A 351 -12.39 17.42 42.85
CA THR A 351 -11.52 18.50 43.36
C THR A 351 -11.59 18.57 44.89
N PRO A 352 -10.64 19.24 45.58
CA PRO A 352 -10.73 19.48 47.03
C PRO A 352 -12.01 20.21 47.47
N GLU A 353 -12.66 20.91 46.55
CA GLU A 353 -13.90 21.68 46.76
C GLU A 353 -15.17 20.87 46.47
N GLY A 354 -15.05 19.64 45.94
CA GLY A 354 -16.17 18.78 45.57
C GLY A 354 -16.04 18.19 44.17
N GLU A 355 -17.06 17.46 43.74
CA GLU A 355 -17.19 16.97 42.36
C GLU A 355 -17.60 18.13 41.44
N LYS A 356 -16.76 18.45 40.45
CA LYS A 356 -17.01 19.50 39.45
C LYS A 356 -17.01 18.91 38.04
N THR A 357 -17.67 19.56 37.09
CA THR A 357 -17.54 19.20 35.68
C THR A 357 -16.23 19.77 35.14
N LEU A 358 -15.41 18.96 34.47
CA LEU A 358 -14.13 19.40 33.94
C LEU A 358 -14.29 20.51 32.88
N ALA A 359 -15.38 20.47 32.11
CA ALA A 359 -15.70 21.47 31.10
C ALA A 359 -15.97 22.88 31.66
N ASP A 360 -16.22 23.01 32.98
CA ASP A 360 -16.49 24.31 33.62
C ASP A 360 -15.20 25.09 33.94
N ALA A 361 -14.02 24.47 33.83
CA ALA A 361 -12.75 25.15 34.05
C ALA A 361 -12.44 26.16 32.92
N GLU A 362 -11.83 27.29 33.25
CA GLU A 362 -11.55 28.38 32.30
C GLU A 362 -10.65 27.94 31.14
N GLU A 363 -9.76 26.99 31.40
CA GLU A 363 -8.78 26.47 30.46
C GLU A 363 -9.33 25.30 29.61
N MET A 364 -10.58 24.86 29.84
CA MET A 364 -11.17 23.68 29.19
C MET A 364 -12.19 24.04 28.11
N ALA A 365 -12.23 23.24 27.04
CA ALA A 365 -13.21 23.37 25.96
C ALA A 365 -13.77 22.01 25.54
N THR A 366 -15.01 21.98 25.06
CA THR A 366 -15.68 20.73 24.65
C THR A 366 -15.61 20.47 23.14
N SER A 367 -15.21 21.49 22.36
CA SER A 367 -15.09 21.40 20.91
C SER A 367 -13.62 21.39 20.50
N LEU A 368 -13.09 20.21 20.19
CA LEU A 368 -11.73 20.04 19.68
C LEU A 368 -11.74 20.03 18.14
N PRO A 369 -11.30 21.12 17.47
CA PRO A 369 -11.24 21.13 16.01
C PRO A 369 -10.07 20.28 15.52
N MET A 370 -10.26 19.62 14.36
CA MET A 370 -9.24 18.76 13.77
C MET A 370 -7.90 19.47 13.51
N SER A 371 -7.92 20.80 13.28
CA SER A 371 -6.71 21.62 13.10
C SER A 371 -5.83 21.69 14.34
N SER A 372 -6.39 21.60 15.54
CA SER A 372 -5.65 21.67 16.81
C SER A 372 -5.05 20.32 17.20
N VAL A 373 -5.56 19.21 16.67
CA VAL A 373 -4.97 17.89 16.96
C VAL A 373 -3.71 17.72 16.12
N LEU A 374 -2.56 18.11 16.66
CA LEU A 374 -1.25 17.95 16.02
C LEU A 374 -0.47 16.78 16.62
N ILE A 375 0.44 16.21 15.84
CA ILE A 375 1.40 15.20 16.31
C ILE A 375 2.65 15.96 16.77
N SER A 376 2.83 16.10 18.08
CA SER A 376 3.90 16.88 18.73
C SER A 376 4.26 16.29 20.09
N ASP A 377 5.38 16.73 20.65
CA ASP A 377 5.75 16.47 22.04
C ASP A 377 4.99 17.41 23.01
N GLU A 378 4.46 18.54 22.53
CA GLU A 378 3.72 19.53 23.34
C GLU A 378 2.22 19.19 23.51
N HIS A 379 1.71 18.23 22.74
CA HIS A 379 0.29 17.85 22.81
C HIS A 379 0.15 16.54 23.57
N HIS A 380 -0.62 16.57 24.65
CA HIS A 380 -0.73 15.48 25.60
C HIS A 380 -2.14 14.89 25.60
N ILE A 381 -2.21 13.58 25.84
CA ILE A 381 -3.44 12.87 26.14
C ILE A 381 -3.31 12.32 27.56
N TYR A 382 -4.30 12.60 28.40
CA TYR A 382 -4.42 12.07 29.75
C TYR A 382 -5.48 10.97 29.78
N GLY A 383 -5.26 9.95 30.62
CA GLY A 383 -6.17 8.81 30.74
C GLY A 383 -7.56 9.19 31.26
N ASP A 384 -7.60 10.18 32.15
CA ASP A 384 -8.79 10.78 32.76
C ASP A 384 -8.53 12.23 33.22
N GLY A 385 -9.58 12.90 33.68
CA GLY A 385 -9.48 14.27 34.19
C GLY A 385 -8.76 14.39 35.53
N GLU A 386 -8.72 13.34 36.35
CA GLU A 386 -7.95 13.34 37.61
C GLU A 386 -6.44 13.34 37.31
N LYS A 387 -6.00 12.57 36.30
CA LYS A 387 -4.62 12.60 35.80
C LYS A 387 -4.20 13.94 35.25
N LEU A 388 -5.13 14.70 34.65
CA LEU A 388 -4.85 16.06 34.24
C LEU A 388 -4.65 16.96 35.47
N LEU A 389 -5.52 16.88 36.48
CA LEU A 389 -5.42 17.69 37.71
C LEU A 389 -4.15 17.40 38.53
N ASP A 390 -3.63 16.17 38.45
CA ASP A 390 -2.33 15.82 39.06
C ASP A 390 -1.15 16.54 38.38
N ALA A 391 -1.32 16.97 37.13
CA ALA A 391 -0.27 17.55 36.30
C ALA A 391 -0.43 19.07 36.06
N GLN A 392 -1.66 19.57 36.01
CA GLN A 392 -2.01 20.95 35.64
C GLN A 392 -2.93 21.58 36.68
N GLU A 393 -2.70 22.85 36.99
CA GLU A 393 -3.58 23.64 37.84
C GLU A 393 -4.70 24.25 36.97
N LEU A 394 -5.96 23.88 37.25
CA LEU A 394 -7.14 24.39 36.53
C LEU A 394 -7.92 25.37 37.41
N THR A 395 -8.47 26.40 36.78
CA THR A 395 -9.27 27.43 37.45
C THR A 395 -10.75 27.13 37.27
N PHE A 396 -11.42 26.76 38.36
CA PHE A 396 -12.87 26.56 38.37
C PHE A 396 -13.58 27.82 38.87
N PRO A 397 -14.74 28.20 38.28
CA PRO A 397 -15.54 29.29 38.79
C PRO A 397 -15.94 29.02 40.25
N VAL A 398 -15.84 30.06 41.08
CA VAL A 398 -16.31 30.02 42.48
C VAL A 398 -17.83 30.05 42.44
N GLU A 399 -18.49 29.08 43.10
CA GLU A 399 -19.93 29.15 43.29
C GLU A 399 -20.24 30.38 44.14
N GLU A 400 -20.94 31.36 43.56
CA GLU A 400 -21.56 32.42 44.37
C GLU A 400 -22.66 31.72 45.18
N GLU A 401 -22.46 31.58 46.49
CA GLU A 401 -23.53 31.20 47.41
C GLU A 401 -24.65 32.23 47.24
N ASP A 402 -25.74 31.85 46.56
CA ASP A 402 -27.00 32.57 46.58
C ASP A 402 -27.45 32.62 48.04
N ASP A 403 -27.11 33.71 48.72
CA ASP A 403 -27.60 34.07 50.04
C ASP A 403 -29.11 34.33 49.87
N GLU A 404 -29.92 33.26 49.94
CA GLU A 404 -31.38 33.31 50.10
C GLU A 404 -31.71 33.97 51.45
N GLY A 405 -31.49 35.28 51.53
CA GLY A 405 -31.86 36.15 52.63
C GLY A 405 -32.86 37.19 52.12
N GLY A 406 -34.14 36.82 52.04
CA GLY A 406 -35.19 37.70 51.51
C GLY A 406 -36.61 37.36 51.98
N GLU A 407 -36.79 37.44 53.29
CA GLU A 407 -38.00 37.81 54.06
C GLU A 407 -39.39 37.40 53.54
N GLU A 408 -40.03 36.52 54.32
CA GLU A 408 -41.47 36.31 54.36
C GLU A 408 -42.21 37.61 54.71
N GLU A 409 -43.06 38.11 53.80
CA GLU A 409 -44.18 38.98 54.18
C GLU A 409 -45.50 38.32 53.74
N GLU A 410 -46.20 37.77 54.73
CA GLU A 410 -47.62 37.48 54.68
C GLU A 410 -48.38 38.81 54.53
N ASP A 411 -49.28 38.91 53.55
CA ASP A 411 -50.51 39.68 53.75
C ASP A 411 -51.68 39.07 52.97
N ASP A 412 -52.73 38.82 53.73
CA ASP A 412 -53.99 38.16 53.42
C ASP A 412 -54.96 39.09 52.67
N ILE A 413 -56.01 38.47 52.09
CA ILE A 413 -57.36 38.98 51.74
C ILE A 413 -57.82 38.52 50.32
N GLY A 414 -58.46 37.34 50.31
CA GLY A 414 -59.91 37.25 50.10
C GLY A 414 -60.50 37.27 48.69
N GLY A 415 -60.97 36.11 48.23
CA GLY A 415 -62.37 35.98 47.77
C GLY A 415 -62.63 35.30 46.41
N GLY A 416 -63.42 34.22 46.45
CA GLY A 416 -64.41 33.95 45.39
C GLY A 416 -64.28 32.63 44.63
N ALA A 417 -64.99 31.61 45.13
CA ALA A 417 -65.22 30.33 44.46
C ALA A 417 -66.22 30.43 43.28
N ALA A 418 -66.02 29.62 42.22
CA ALA A 418 -67.10 28.88 41.53
C ALA A 418 -66.53 27.88 40.50
N ALA A 419 -67.09 26.67 40.52
CA ALA A 419 -66.79 25.50 39.71
C ALA A 419 -67.45 25.53 38.31
N VAL A 420 -67.32 24.39 37.59
CA VAL A 420 -68.16 23.83 36.47
C VAL A 420 -67.49 23.95 35.07
N VAL A 421 -67.39 22.95 34.16
CA VAL A 421 -67.80 21.53 34.03
C VAL A 421 -67.10 20.90 32.80
N VAL A 422 -66.73 19.61 32.92
CA VAL A 422 -66.81 18.45 31.99
C VAL A 422 -67.00 18.68 30.47
N ALA A 423 -66.17 18.03 29.63
CA ALA A 423 -66.61 16.97 28.69
C ALA A 423 -65.47 16.45 27.78
N ALA A 424 -65.27 15.14 27.83
CA ALA A 424 -64.55 14.33 26.84
C ALA A 424 -65.49 13.95 25.68
N VAL A 425 -64.97 13.81 24.45
CA VAL A 425 -65.38 12.75 23.49
C VAL A 425 -64.21 12.47 22.51
N ALA A 426 -64.03 11.18 22.22
CA ALA A 426 -63.12 10.55 21.28
C ALA A 426 -63.38 10.89 19.80
N GLU A 427 -62.46 10.51 18.90
CA GLU A 427 -62.69 9.46 17.86
C GLU A 427 -61.63 9.50 16.73
N SER A 428 -60.84 8.43 16.70
CA SER A 428 -60.37 7.65 15.54
C SER A 428 -60.40 8.20 14.10
N ALA A 429 -59.25 8.00 13.44
CA ALA A 429 -59.00 7.66 12.01
C ALA A 429 -59.20 8.75 10.94
N ASN A 430 -58.16 8.99 10.14
CA ASN A 430 -57.98 8.30 8.85
C ASN A 430 -56.69 8.78 8.14
N ARG A 431 -55.92 7.83 7.57
CA ARG A 431 -54.87 8.11 6.55
C ARG A 431 -55.55 8.38 5.20
N PRO A 432 -54.87 9.11 4.29
CA PRO A 432 -54.48 8.42 3.06
C PRO A 432 -53.08 8.77 2.53
N ARG A 433 -52.63 7.86 1.65
CA ARG A 433 -51.34 7.74 0.96
C ARG A 433 -51.05 8.91 0.00
N GLY A 434 -49.77 9.27 -0.12
CA GLY A 434 -49.19 10.08 -1.21
C GLY A 434 -48.19 9.26 -2.06
N PRO A 435 -47.94 9.63 -3.34
CA PRO A 435 -47.51 8.69 -4.38
C PRO A 435 -45.99 8.63 -4.63
N SER A 436 -45.56 7.46 -5.13
CA SER A 436 -44.20 7.17 -5.61
C SER A 436 -43.92 7.82 -6.97
N PHE A 437 -42.77 8.50 -7.10
CA PHE A 437 -42.21 8.89 -8.39
C PHE A 437 -41.28 7.80 -8.92
N ARG A 438 -41.59 7.28 -10.12
CA ARG A 438 -40.70 6.46 -10.95
C ARG A 438 -40.05 7.36 -12.01
N SER A 439 -38.72 7.32 -12.10
CA SER A 439 -37.93 7.91 -13.18
C SER A 439 -37.68 6.86 -14.26
N THR A 440 -38.05 7.16 -15.50
CA THR A 440 -37.81 6.38 -16.71
C THR A 440 -36.60 6.95 -17.47
N LEU A 441 -35.59 6.12 -17.71
CA LEU A 441 -34.48 6.39 -18.63
C LEU A 441 -34.67 5.51 -19.88
N GLU A 442 -34.97 6.14 -21.01
CA GLU A 442 -34.86 5.56 -22.35
C GLU A 442 -33.45 5.82 -22.91
N ARG A 443 -32.79 4.77 -23.38
CA ARG A 443 -31.74 4.86 -24.41
C ARG A 443 -31.93 3.73 -25.42
N THR A 444 -32.20 4.10 -26.67
CA THR A 444 -32.13 3.22 -27.84
C THR A 444 -30.78 3.40 -28.56
N PRO A 445 -30.33 2.41 -29.35
CA PRO A 445 -28.97 2.34 -29.88
C PRO A 445 -28.87 2.87 -31.32
N ARG A 446 -27.67 3.26 -31.75
CA ARG A 446 -27.28 3.21 -33.16
C ARG A 446 -25.83 2.76 -33.34
N ARG A 447 -25.70 1.70 -34.13
CA ARG A 447 -24.57 1.32 -35.00
C ARG A 447 -25.01 1.62 -36.46
N PRO A 448 -24.16 1.53 -37.49
CA PRO A 448 -22.93 0.76 -37.65
C PRO A 448 -21.65 1.53 -37.41
#